data_AF-A0A2J4Z4T2-F1
#
_entry.id   AF-A0A2J4Z4T2-F1
#
_cell.length_a   1.000
_cell.length_b   1.000
_cell.length_c   1.000
_cell.angle_alpha   90.00
_cell.angle_beta   90.00
_cell.angle_gamma   90.00
#
_symmetry.space_group_name_H-M   'P 1'
#
loop_
_entity.id
_entity.type
_entity.pdbx_description
1 polymer ?
#
loop_
_entity_poly.entity_id
_entity_poly.type
_entity_poly.pdbx_seq_one_letter_code
_entity_poly.pdbx_strand_id
1 'polypeptide(L)'
;MIRLYPEQLRAQLTEGLRAAYLLLGNDPLLLQESQDAIREAAAAQGFIEHHTATVDASTDWPALFSLSQAMSLFSSRQTLLLILPDNGPNAAINEQLATLVGMLHEDLLLIVRGNKLTKAQENAAWMTALTSRAVQVSCQTPEYAQLPRWLAARAKQNNLQLDDAASQLMCYCYEGNLLA
;
A
#
# COMPACT_ATOMS: atom_id res chain seq x y z
N MET A 1 12.12 5.91 -5.51
CA MET A 1 10.82 5.43 -4.99
C MET A 1 9.90 6.61 -5.03
N ILE A 2 8.78 6.50 -5.72
CA ILE A 2 7.82 7.62 -5.77
C ILE A 2 7.05 7.59 -4.45
N ARG A 3 7.09 8.70 -3.70
CA ARG A 3 6.33 8.85 -2.46
C ARG A 3 5.10 9.69 -2.75
N LEU A 4 3.93 9.12 -2.49
CA LEU A 4 2.64 9.73 -2.79
C LEU A 4 1.74 9.72 -1.56
N TYR A 5 0.76 10.62 -1.59
CA TYR A 5 -0.40 10.54 -0.72
C TYR A 5 -1.50 9.68 -1.36
N PRO A 6 -2.42 9.11 -0.57
CA PRO A 6 -3.52 8.29 -1.09
C PRO A 6 -4.33 8.97 -2.19
N GLU A 7 -4.53 10.29 -2.08
CA GLU A 7 -5.23 11.11 -3.08
C GLU A 7 -4.56 11.10 -4.46
N GLN A 8 -3.23 11.00 -4.50
CA GLN A 8 -2.42 11.03 -5.73
C GLN A 8 -2.26 9.63 -6.34
N LEU A 9 -2.55 8.56 -5.57
CA LEU A 9 -2.37 7.18 -6.00
C LEU A 9 -3.19 6.87 -7.25
N ARG A 10 -4.47 7.28 -7.29
CA ARG A 10 -5.35 7.03 -8.44
C ARG A 10 -4.83 7.65 -9.73
N ALA A 11 -4.28 8.87 -9.65
CA ALA A 11 -3.66 9.52 -10.80
C ALA A 11 -2.44 8.73 -11.29
N GLN A 12 -1.55 8.32 -10.37
CA GLN A 12 -0.39 7.51 -10.71
C GLN A 12 -0.78 6.16 -11.33
N LEU A 13 -1.78 5.47 -10.77
CA LEU A 13 -2.27 4.19 -11.29
C LEU A 13 -2.81 4.31 -12.72
N THR A 14 -3.35 5.46 -13.07
CA THR A 14 -3.83 5.76 -14.43
C THR A 14 -2.68 5.95 -15.42
N GLU A 15 -1.56 6.52 -14.98
CA GLU A 15 -0.34 6.65 -15.81
C GLU A 15 0.33 5.29 -16.08
N GLY A 16 0.24 4.36 -15.12
CA GLY A 16 0.74 3.01 -15.27
C GLY A 16 0.94 2.28 -13.95
N LEU A 17 0.79 0.96 -14.01
CA LEU A 17 0.98 0.06 -12.88
C LEU A 17 2.47 -0.21 -12.67
N ARG A 18 2.89 -0.21 -11.41
CA ARG A 18 4.27 -0.45 -10.99
C ARG A 18 4.41 -1.85 -10.41
N ALA A 19 5.65 -2.35 -10.34
CA ALA A 19 5.93 -3.72 -9.89
C ALA A 19 5.59 -3.92 -8.40
N ALA A 20 5.73 -2.86 -7.58
CA ALA A 20 5.45 -2.94 -6.16
C ALA A 20 4.81 -1.67 -5.58
N TYR A 21 3.92 -1.86 -4.62
CA TYR A 21 3.23 -0.80 -3.88
C TYR A 21 3.40 -1.00 -2.37
N LEU A 22 3.85 0.05 -1.68
CA LEU A 22 4.10 0.07 -0.25
C LEU A 22 3.05 0.96 0.42
N LEU A 23 2.06 0.36 1.05
CA LEU A 23 1.02 1.03 1.82
C LEU A 23 1.46 1.11 3.28
N LEU A 24 2.04 2.25 3.66
CA LEU A 24 2.62 2.45 4.98
C LEU A 24 1.83 3.49 5.76
N GLY A 25 1.25 3.08 6.89
CA GLY A 25 0.50 4.01 7.74
C GLY A 25 -0.36 3.29 8.76
N ASN A 26 -1.03 4.09 9.59
CA ASN A 26 -1.87 3.63 10.69
C ASN A 26 -3.36 3.79 10.41
N ASP A 27 -3.73 4.46 9.32
CA ASP A 27 -5.12 4.77 9.02
C ASP A 27 -5.81 3.62 8.27
N PRO A 28 -6.81 2.94 8.86
CA PRO A 28 -7.44 1.78 8.24
C PRO A 28 -8.16 2.10 6.94
N LEU A 29 -8.80 3.28 6.86
CA LEU A 29 -9.56 3.71 5.68
C LEU A 29 -8.60 3.97 4.52
N LEU A 30 -7.55 4.77 4.74
CA LEU A 30 -6.59 5.08 3.68
C LEU A 30 -5.85 3.83 3.19
N LEU A 31 -5.53 2.90 4.11
CA LEU A 31 -4.94 1.61 3.75
C LEU A 31 -5.89 0.78 2.87
N GLN A 32 -7.16 0.67 3.23
CA GLN A 32 -8.16 -0.03 2.41
C GLN A 32 -8.36 0.63 1.05
N GLU A 33 -8.63 1.94 1.02
CA GLU A 33 -8.88 2.66 -0.23
C GLU A 33 -7.70 2.57 -1.20
N SER A 34 -6.47 2.65 -0.67
CA SER A 34 -5.26 2.52 -1.47
C SER A 34 -5.09 1.09 -1.99
N GLN A 35 -5.31 0.09 -1.14
CA GLN A 35 -5.22 -1.32 -1.52
C GLN A 35 -6.25 -1.66 -2.60
N ASP A 36 -7.50 -1.23 -2.42
CA ASP A 36 -8.59 -1.52 -3.35
C ASP A 36 -8.38 -0.81 -4.68
N ALA A 37 -7.88 0.44 -4.68
CA ALA A 37 -7.51 1.15 -5.91
C ALA A 37 -6.41 0.41 -6.71
N ILE A 38 -5.39 -0.12 -6.03
CA ILE A 38 -4.33 -0.91 -6.69
C ILE A 38 -4.91 -2.21 -7.23
N ARG A 39 -5.76 -2.91 -6.47
CA ARG A 39 -6.39 -4.16 -6.92
C ARG A 39 -7.30 -3.94 -8.12
N GLU A 40 -8.07 -2.87 -8.14
CA GLU A 40 -8.93 -2.51 -9.27
C GLU A 40 -8.10 -2.24 -10.53
N ALA A 41 -7.03 -1.46 -10.41
CA ALA A 41 -6.10 -1.19 -11.50
C ALA A 41 -5.38 -2.46 -11.99
N ALA A 42 -4.99 -3.35 -11.07
CA ALA A 42 -4.37 -4.63 -11.40
C ALA A 42 -5.36 -5.57 -12.10
N ALA A 43 -6.60 -5.68 -11.61
CA ALA A 43 -7.64 -6.48 -12.23
C ALA A 43 -7.92 -6.03 -13.68
N ALA A 44 -7.92 -4.71 -13.93
CA ALA A 44 -8.04 -4.15 -15.27
C ALA A 44 -6.87 -4.54 -16.21
N GLN A 45 -5.70 -4.89 -15.66
CA GLN A 45 -4.53 -5.37 -16.40
C GLN A 45 -4.39 -6.90 -16.45
N GLY A 46 -5.44 -7.63 -16.04
CA GLY A 46 -5.48 -9.10 -16.10
C GLY A 46 -4.86 -9.80 -14.90
N PHE A 47 -4.63 -9.10 -13.79
CA PHE A 47 -4.25 -9.72 -12.52
C PHE A 47 -5.48 -10.31 -11.83
N ILE A 48 -5.78 -11.58 -12.14
CA ILE A 48 -6.99 -12.28 -11.68
C ILE A 48 -6.74 -13.01 -10.36
N GLU A 49 -5.51 -13.48 -10.14
CA GLU A 49 -5.14 -14.21 -8.94
C GLU A 49 -4.68 -13.25 -7.84
N HIS A 50 -5.18 -13.46 -6.63
CA HIS A 50 -4.84 -12.65 -5.47
C HIS A 50 -4.45 -13.54 -4.29
N HIS A 51 -3.22 -13.39 -3.83
CA HIS A 51 -2.68 -14.06 -2.66
C HIS A 51 -2.48 -13.04 -1.55
N THR A 52 -2.92 -13.38 -0.34
CA THR A 52 -2.66 -12.57 0.86
C THR A 52 -1.85 -13.42 1.82
N ALA A 53 -0.78 -12.86 2.36
CA ALA A 53 0.04 -13.49 3.37
C ALA A 53 0.39 -12.51 4.48
N THR A 54 0.15 -12.94 5.72
CA THR A 54 0.54 -12.18 6.90
C THR A 54 1.95 -12.58 7.28
N VAL A 55 2.81 -11.58 7.47
CA VAL A 55 4.21 -11.75 7.83
C VAL A 55 4.32 -11.78 9.35
N ASP A 56 4.47 -12.98 9.89
CA ASP A 56 4.77 -13.26 11.28
C ASP A 56 5.97 -14.24 11.42
N ALA A 57 6.27 -14.67 12.64
CA ALA A 57 7.36 -15.61 12.91
C ALA A 57 7.09 -17.04 12.37
N SER A 58 5.83 -17.38 12.12
CA SER A 58 5.36 -18.67 11.60
C SER A 58 5.09 -18.65 10.08
N THR A 59 5.39 -17.54 9.40
CA THR A 59 5.17 -17.38 7.96
C THR A 59 5.87 -18.49 7.18
N ASP A 60 5.12 -19.15 6.31
CA ASP A 60 5.66 -20.12 5.35
C ASP A 60 6.30 -19.40 4.15
N TRP A 61 7.52 -18.90 4.35
CA TRP A 61 8.33 -18.29 3.29
C TRP A 61 8.59 -19.21 2.09
N PRO A 62 8.89 -20.51 2.28
CA PRO A 62 9.00 -21.46 1.16
C PRO A 62 7.77 -21.47 0.24
N ALA A 63 6.56 -21.43 0.80
CA ALA A 63 5.33 -21.34 0.00
C ALA A 63 5.25 -20.03 -0.80
N LEU A 64 5.62 -18.90 -0.19
CA LEU A 64 5.66 -17.58 -0.86
C LEU A 64 6.68 -17.53 -2.00
N PHE A 65 7.88 -18.10 -1.80
CA PHE A 65 8.88 -18.18 -2.86
C PHE A 65 8.48 -19.11 -3.99
N SER A 66 7.78 -20.18 -3.66
CA SER A 66 7.24 -21.10 -4.67
C SER A 66 6.15 -20.40 -5.49
N LEU A 67 5.27 -19.64 -4.86
CA LEU A 67 4.28 -18.80 -5.55
C LEU A 67 4.95 -17.78 -6.47
N SER A 68 5.99 -17.07 -6.00
CA SER A 68 6.67 -16.06 -6.81
C SER A 68 7.47 -16.64 -7.97
N GLN A 69 7.92 -17.90 -7.87
CA GLN A 69 8.63 -18.61 -8.94
C GLN A 69 7.70 -19.38 -9.87
N ALA A 70 6.47 -19.66 -9.45
CA ALA A 70 5.47 -20.33 -10.26
C ALA A 70 5.05 -19.39 -11.40
N MET A 71 5.85 -19.37 -12.47
CA MET A 71 5.45 -18.75 -13.72
C MET A 71 4.21 -19.47 -14.21
N SER A 72 3.09 -18.75 -14.23
CA SER A 72 1.84 -19.31 -14.72
C SER A 72 2.02 -19.74 -16.17
N LEU A 73 2.05 -21.06 -16.39
CA LEU A 73 2.08 -21.68 -17.72
C LEU A 73 0.87 -21.27 -18.59
N PHE A 74 -0.14 -20.65 -17.96
CA PHE A 74 -1.38 -20.19 -18.59
C PHE A 74 -1.56 -18.66 -18.59
N SER A 75 -0.48 -17.88 -18.41
CA SER A 75 -0.52 -16.41 -18.49
C SER A 75 -1.40 -15.72 -17.42
N SER A 76 -1.66 -16.38 -16.28
CA SER A 76 -2.36 -15.70 -15.17
C SER A 76 -1.38 -14.81 -14.40
N ARG A 77 -1.64 -13.50 -14.45
CA ARG A 77 -0.94 -12.51 -13.61
C ARG A 77 -1.48 -12.56 -12.20
N GLN A 78 -0.61 -12.36 -11.23
CA GLN A 78 -0.88 -12.58 -9.81
C GLN A 78 -0.58 -11.34 -8.98
N THR A 79 -1.42 -11.08 -7.98
CA THR A 79 -1.17 -10.06 -6.96
C THR A 79 -0.81 -10.73 -5.65
N LEU A 80 0.30 -10.33 -5.04
CA LEU A 80 0.72 -10.79 -3.72
C LEU A 80 0.63 -9.64 -2.71
N LEU A 81 -0.30 -9.74 -1.77
CA LEU A 81 -0.44 -8.83 -0.63
C LEU A 81 0.30 -9.39 0.59
N LEU A 82 1.32 -8.68 1.05
CA LEU A 82 2.03 -8.96 2.29
C LEU A 82 1.58 -8.00 3.38
N ILE A 83 1.09 -8.54 4.50
CA ILE A 83 0.72 -7.75 5.68
C ILE A 83 1.89 -7.85 6.67
N LEU A 84 2.59 -6.73 6.86
CA LEU A 84 3.68 -6.62 7.82
C LEU A 84 3.15 -6.62 9.26
N PRO A 85 3.95 -7.10 10.22
CA PRO A 85 3.59 -7.03 11.63
C PRO A 85 3.65 -5.58 12.13
N ASP A 86 2.92 -5.26 13.19
CA ASP A 86 2.83 -3.89 13.74
C ASP A 86 4.20 -3.30 14.14
N ASN A 87 5.11 -4.15 14.60
CA ASN A 87 6.48 -3.80 14.98
C ASN A 87 7.42 -3.63 13.76
N GLY A 88 6.91 -3.87 12.55
CA GLY A 88 7.68 -3.88 11.31
C GLY A 88 8.56 -5.12 11.13
N PRO A 89 9.24 -5.23 9.98
CA PRO A 89 10.06 -6.39 9.67
C PRO A 89 11.30 -6.46 10.58
N ASN A 90 11.57 -7.66 11.10
CA ASN A 90 12.81 -7.98 11.84
C ASN A 90 13.95 -8.34 10.86
N ALA A 91 15.15 -8.60 11.38
CA ALA A 91 16.32 -8.92 10.55
C ALA A 91 16.10 -10.15 9.65
N ALA A 92 15.52 -11.23 10.19
CA ALA A 92 15.23 -12.44 9.42
C ALA A 92 14.21 -12.16 8.29
N ILE A 93 13.12 -11.45 8.60
CA ILE A 93 12.11 -11.03 7.63
C ILE A 93 12.73 -10.15 6.53
N ASN A 94 13.64 -9.24 6.89
CA ASN A 94 14.31 -8.38 5.90
C ASN A 94 15.12 -9.19 4.87
N GLU A 95 15.76 -10.29 5.29
CA GLU A 95 16.48 -11.19 4.37
C GLU A 95 15.51 -11.95 3.45
N GLN A 96 14.40 -12.44 4.00
CA GLN A 96 13.37 -13.13 3.21
C GLN A 96 12.69 -12.18 2.21
N LEU A 97 12.37 -10.95 2.63
CA LEU A 97 11.83 -9.91 1.76
C LEU A 97 12.84 -9.52 0.66
N ALA A 98 14.13 -9.43 0.97
CA ALA A 98 15.15 -9.12 -0.03
C ALA A 98 15.22 -10.22 -1.11
N THR A 99 15.08 -11.48 -0.68
CA THR A 99 15.01 -12.63 -1.58
C THR A 99 13.77 -12.57 -2.47
N LEU A 100 12.60 -12.30 -1.87
CA LEU A 100 11.33 -12.16 -2.62
C LEU A 100 11.39 -11.02 -3.65
N VAL A 101 11.96 -9.88 -3.27
CA VAL A 101 12.12 -8.72 -4.16
C VAL A 101 13.00 -9.07 -5.36
N GLY A 102 14.01 -9.91 -5.18
CA GLY A 102 14.84 -10.43 -6.28
C GLY A 102 14.10 -11.35 -7.26
N MET A 103 12.97 -11.93 -6.84
CA MET A 103 12.13 -12.83 -7.65
C MET A 103 10.95 -12.12 -8.32
N LEU A 104 10.81 -10.80 -8.15
CA LEU A 104 9.74 -10.03 -8.77
C LEU A 104 9.91 -9.97 -10.30
N HIS A 105 8.80 -10.20 -11.00
CA HIS A 105 8.70 -10.19 -12.45
C HIS A 105 7.44 -9.41 -12.87
N GLU A 106 7.27 -9.16 -14.17
CA GLU A 106 6.23 -8.24 -14.67
C GLU A 106 4.79 -8.74 -14.43
N ASP A 107 4.61 -10.06 -14.32
CA ASP A 107 3.31 -10.69 -14.09
C ASP A 107 2.96 -10.88 -12.60
N LEU A 108 3.84 -10.45 -11.69
CA LEU A 108 3.60 -10.50 -10.25
C LEU A 108 3.66 -9.11 -9.63
N LEU A 109 2.51 -8.65 -9.14
CA LEU A 109 2.38 -7.37 -8.46
C LEU A 109 2.50 -7.56 -6.95
N LEU A 110 3.47 -6.90 -6.34
CA LEU A 110 3.67 -6.94 -4.89
C LEU A 110 2.98 -5.76 -4.21
N ILE A 111 2.09 -6.03 -3.26
CA ILE A 111 1.52 -5.02 -2.35
C ILE A 111 2.03 -5.34 -0.96
N VAL A 112 2.68 -4.37 -0.31
CA VAL A 112 3.11 -4.48 1.07
C VAL A 112 2.30 -3.51 1.90
N ARG A 113 1.61 -4.01 2.92
CA ARG A 113 0.78 -3.23 3.84
C ARG A 113 1.38 -3.30 5.24
N GLY A 114 1.51 -2.15 5.91
CA GLY A 114 1.96 -2.13 7.29
C GLY A 114 1.98 -0.72 7.89
N ASN A 115 2.46 -0.64 9.13
CA ASN A 115 2.65 0.63 9.81
C ASN A 115 3.85 1.38 9.23
N LYS A 116 4.03 2.64 9.67
CA LYS A 116 5.19 3.44 9.29
C LYS A 116 6.49 2.72 9.71
N LEU A 117 7.37 2.49 8.74
CA LEU A 117 8.67 1.89 8.99
C LEU A 117 9.60 2.89 9.67
N THR A 118 10.50 2.37 10.51
CA THR A 118 11.59 3.17 11.09
C THR A 118 12.64 3.50 10.02
N LYS A 119 13.45 4.55 10.22
CA LYS A 119 14.54 4.88 9.29
C LYS A 119 15.51 3.71 9.05
N ALA A 120 15.74 2.88 10.07
CA ALA A 120 16.58 1.69 9.93
C ALA A 120 15.94 0.64 9.00
N GLN A 121 14.63 0.43 9.11
CA GLN A 121 13.87 -0.47 8.23
C GLN A 121 13.71 0.08 6.81
N GLU A 122 13.56 1.40 6.64
CA GLU A 122 13.54 2.03 5.32
C GLU A 122 14.88 1.86 4.58
N ASN A 123 15.99 1.80 5.31
CA ASN A 123 17.33 1.55 4.76
C ASN A 123 17.64 0.06 4.55
N ALA A 124 16.67 -0.83 4.74
CA ALA A 124 16.87 -2.26 4.51
C ALA A 124 17.14 -2.54 3.02
N ALA A 125 17.85 -3.65 2.77
CA ALA A 125 18.25 -4.04 1.41
C ALA A 125 17.05 -4.20 0.46
N TRP A 126 15.96 -4.80 0.93
CA TRP A 126 14.75 -5.02 0.13
C TRP A 126 14.06 -3.72 -0.28
N MET A 127 14.00 -2.71 0.60
CA MET A 127 13.48 -1.37 0.29
C MET A 127 14.35 -0.66 -0.75
N THR A 128 15.67 -0.79 -0.61
CA THR A 128 16.63 -0.18 -1.54
C THR A 128 16.50 -0.82 -2.94
N ALA A 129 16.36 -2.15 -3.01
CA ALA A 129 16.13 -2.88 -4.26
C ALA A 129 14.80 -2.48 -4.94
N LEU A 130 13.75 -2.23 -4.16
CA LEU A 130 12.45 -1.77 -4.66
C LEU A 130 12.43 -0.30 -5.07
N THR A 131 13.42 0.50 -4.68
CA THR A 131 13.34 1.96 -4.80
C THR A 131 13.12 2.44 -6.23
N SER A 132 13.63 1.76 -7.26
CA SER A 132 13.44 2.17 -8.66
C SER A 132 12.11 1.72 -9.28
N ARG A 133 11.45 0.70 -8.71
CA ARG A 133 10.26 0.04 -9.28
C ARG A 133 9.01 0.15 -8.42
N ALA A 134 9.13 0.69 -7.21
CA ALA A 134 8.07 0.77 -6.24
C ALA A 134 7.53 2.19 -6.00
N VAL A 135 6.26 2.22 -5.60
CA VAL A 135 5.54 3.40 -5.14
C VAL A 135 5.23 3.23 -3.67
N GLN A 136 5.53 4.24 -2.87
CA GLN A 136 5.19 4.29 -1.45
C GLN A 136 4.03 5.25 -1.25
N VAL A 137 2.97 4.76 -0.61
CA VAL A 137 1.77 5.52 -0.27
C VAL A 137 1.73 5.72 1.24
N SER A 138 1.78 6.98 1.67
CA SER A 138 1.73 7.35 3.09
C SER A 138 0.28 7.39 3.58
N CYS A 139 -0.18 6.30 4.18
CA CYS A 139 -1.54 6.15 4.71
C CYS A 139 -1.61 6.58 6.19
N GLN A 140 -1.05 7.74 6.51
CA GLN A 140 -1.10 8.29 7.86
C GLN A 140 -2.39 9.10 8.03
N THR A 141 -3.03 8.97 9.20
CA THR A 141 -4.16 9.84 9.55
C THR A 141 -3.68 11.30 9.50
N PRO A 142 -4.34 12.18 8.73
CA PRO A 142 -3.93 13.56 8.62
C PRO A 142 -4.05 14.24 9.99
N GLU A 143 -3.04 15.05 10.32
CA GLU A 143 -3.06 15.85 11.55
C GLU A 143 -4.19 16.90 11.51
N TYR A 144 -4.58 17.41 12.66
CA TYR A 144 -5.66 18.42 12.81
C TYR A 144 -5.52 19.59 11.82
N ALA A 145 -4.30 20.06 11.57
CA ALA A 145 -4.05 21.16 10.63
C ALA A 145 -4.32 20.79 9.16
N GLN A 146 -4.22 19.51 8.80
CA GLN A 146 -4.42 19.00 7.43
C GLN A 146 -5.80 18.37 7.23
N LEU A 147 -6.50 18.01 8.32
CA LEU A 147 -7.81 17.37 8.28
C LEU A 147 -8.88 18.17 7.50
N PRO A 148 -9.01 19.51 7.66
CA PRO A 148 -9.98 20.29 6.87
C PRO A 148 -9.66 20.25 5.37
N ARG A 149 -8.37 20.30 5.02
CA ARG A 149 -7.94 20.24 3.62
C ARG A 149 -8.23 18.87 3.01
N TRP A 150 -7.97 17.80 3.75
CA TRP A 150 -8.29 16.44 3.34
C TRP A 150 -9.80 16.25 3.17
N LEU A 151 -10.60 16.75 4.11
CA LEU A 151 -12.06 16.69 4.05
C LEU A 151 -12.60 17.45 2.83
N ALA A 152 -12.09 18.66 2.57
CA ALA A 152 -12.48 19.45 1.40
C ALA A 152 -12.09 18.75 0.08
N ALA A 153 -10.91 18.13 0.01
CA ALA A 153 -10.49 17.34 -1.15
C ALA A 153 -11.42 16.15 -1.38
N ARG A 154 -11.78 15.42 -0.32
CA ARG A 154 -12.71 14.27 -0.36
C ARG A 154 -14.13 14.68 -0.72
N ALA A 155 -14.62 15.80 -0.18
CA ALA A 155 -15.91 16.37 -0.52
C ALA A 155 -16.00 16.70 -2.02
N LYS A 156 -14.94 17.35 -2.54
CA LYS A 156 -14.84 17.69 -3.96
C LYS A 156 -14.85 16.44 -4.86
N GLN A 157 -14.17 15.36 -4.46
CA GLN A 157 -14.22 14.08 -5.18
C GLN A 157 -15.62 13.46 -5.21
N ASN A 158 -16.45 13.72 -4.19
CA ASN A 158 -17.84 13.27 -4.11
C ASN A 158 -18.83 14.30 -4.69
N ASN A 159 -18.35 15.34 -5.38
CA ASN A 159 -19.16 16.47 -5.87
C ASN A 159 -20.01 17.16 -4.78
N LEU A 160 -19.51 17.15 -3.54
CA LEU A 160 -20.13 17.83 -2.41
C LEU A 160 -19.45 19.18 -2.18
N GLN A 161 -20.26 20.20 -1.89
CA GLN A 161 -19.79 21.50 -1.43
C GLN A 161 -19.92 21.54 0.08
N LEU A 162 -18.79 21.80 0.75
CA LEU A 162 -18.70 21.82 2.19
C LEU A 162 -18.38 23.24 2.62
N ASP A 163 -19.24 23.84 3.42
CA ASP A 163 -19.00 25.15 4.03
C ASP A 163 -17.85 25.04 5.03
N ASP A 164 -17.02 26.08 5.14
CA ASP A 164 -15.87 26.09 6.05
C ASP A 164 -16.28 25.81 7.50
N ALA A 165 -17.43 26.33 7.93
CA ALA A 165 -17.98 26.08 9.27
C ALA A 165 -18.38 24.61 9.48
N ALA A 166 -18.97 23.98 8.47
CA ALA A 166 -19.34 22.56 8.52
C ALA A 166 -18.09 21.66 8.49
N SER A 167 -17.07 22.05 7.70
CA SER A 167 -15.78 21.37 7.69
C SER A 167 -15.11 21.41 9.05
N GLN A 168 -15.06 22.56 9.72
CA GLN A 168 -14.48 22.69 11.06
C GLN A 168 -15.23 21.86 12.09
N LEU A 169 -16.56 21.83 12.02
CA LEU A 169 -17.39 21.06 12.94
C LEU A 169 -17.17 19.55 12.75
N MET A 170 -17.10 19.07 11.51
CA MET A 170 -16.75 17.67 11.24
C MET A 170 -15.32 17.34 11.66
N CYS A 171 -14.35 18.23 11.43
CA CYS A 171 -12.98 18.03 11.90
C CYS A 171 -12.91 17.90 13.43
N TYR A 172 -13.74 18.64 14.15
CA TYR A 172 -13.84 18.57 15.60
C TYR A 172 -14.55 17.30 16.08
N CYS A 173 -15.63 16.87 15.41
CA CYS A 173 -16.42 15.70 15.81
C CYS A 173 -15.73 14.36 15.51
N TYR A 174 -14.92 14.29 14.44
CA TYR A 174 -14.31 13.05 13.93
C TYR A 174 -12.78 13.09 14.02
N GLU A 175 -12.24 13.87 14.96
CA GLU A 175 -10.80 13.99 15.17
C GLU A 175 -10.17 12.60 15.39
N GLY A 176 -9.22 12.23 14.52
CA GLY A 176 -8.47 10.98 14.64
C GLY A 176 -9.23 9.72 14.21
N ASN A 177 -10.48 9.81 13.73
CA ASN A 177 -11.22 8.68 13.20
C ASN A 177 -11.89 9.01 11.86
N LEU A 178 -11.18 8.75 10.76
CA LEU A 178 -11.70 8.98 9.41
C LEU A 178 -12.82 8.00 9.02
N LEU A 179 -13.04 6.93 9.78
CA LEU A 179 -14.02 5.88 9.49
C LEU A 179 -15.37 6.11 10.19
N ALA A 180 -15.42 6.95 11.22
CA ALA A 180 -16.60 7.14 12.08
C ALA A 180 -17.73 7.98 11.45
#